data_AF-A0A9D6ZCP3-F1
#
_entry.id   AF-A0A9D6ZCP3-F1
#
_cell.length_a   1.000
_cell.length_b   1.000
_cell.length_c   1.000
_cell.angle_alpha   90.00
_cell.angle_beta   90.00
_cell.angle_gamma   90.00
#
_symmetry.space_group_name_H-M   'P 1'
#
loop_
_entity.id
_entity.type
_entity.pdbx_description
1 polymer ?
#
loop_
_entity_poly.entity_id
_entity_poly.type
_entity_poly.pdbx_seq_one_letter_code
_entity_poly.pdbx_strand_id
1 'polypeptide(L)'
;MSEADLLAQALRHAQHGDFTRAEMGFREILRSNPGSIDAKFGLATVLATQGQSIDAIVLLREVIQAQPNHLAALINLGNALMQIRNPAEAEQPYRAALQLRPDLFPAIYGLGCVLQQHGRSAEAESCFRKALQAQPNDPGLWVNLGTTLRQQHKLSDAIEAYRQAVQIKPDLHPGWSALGQTLLEFKRPREAEQAFQYALAITPNITEARIGLGDALCGQRHDDAALESYLSALALDPQSQNAHTKVESLLLRMAGALGSPSLFERFLENRIYNRPSDSVQDALALLDAYTYPMAGTLDETRTLLQAFDPEQLYPDTWWKDRLSRFGNPAEGHDKVFRGISSALYSWSPPSRDAIEAVASFTGDAVLHSFGAGTGYWEWLLARHFGTRILAGDQVLRHRYVDMVVEDYGTAAVGEGEVVFLAWIPQGVDVVMNLLRQLREGQKLVIVGQGPDDTGKARICATDDAFQFLATAFKPAGNVPLGYYSYIRDDVCLYLRR
;
A
#
# COMPACT_ATOMS: atom_id res chain seq x y z
N MET A 1 -31.09 -27.51 -48.90
CA MET A 1 -31.90 -27.52 -47.66
C MET A 1 -32.85 -26.34 -47.71
N SER A 2 -34.07 -26.45 -47.19
CA SER A 2 -34.98 -25.29 -47.11
C SER A 2 -34.49 -24.29 -46.06
N GLU A 3 -34.95 -23.04 -46.11
CA GLU A 3 -34.66 -22.04 -45.05
C GLU A 3 -35.05 -22.55 -43.67
N ALA A 4 -36.20 -23.24 -43.56
CA ALA A 4 -36.68 -23.83 -42.33
C ALA A 4 -35.74 -24.92 -41.78
N ASP A 5 -35.15 -25.75 -42.65
CA ASP A 5 -34.19 -26.78 -42.25
C ASP A 5 -32.89 -26.17 -41.72
N LEU A 6 -32.39 -25.12 -42.40
CA LEU A 6 -31.20 -24.38 -41.98
C LEU A 6 -31.44 -23.66 -40.66
N LEU A 7 -32.61 -23.03 -40.49
CA LEU A 7 -32.99 -22.35 -39.25
C LEU A 7 -33.05 -23.34 -38.08
N ALA A 8 -33.70 -24.49 -38.27
CA ALA A 8 -33.78 -25.55 -37.25
C ALA A 8 -32.40 -26.15 -36.93
N GLN A 9 -31.49 -26.22 -37.89
CA GLN A 9 -30.12 -26.65 -37.65
C GLN A 9 -29.32 -25.61 -36.84
N ALA A 10 -29.38 -24.33 -37.24
CA ALA A 10 -28.68 -23.25 -36.55
C ALA A 10 -29.16 -23.09 -35.10
N LEU A 11 -30.48 -23.15 -34.87
CA LEU A 11 -31.07 -23.14 -33.52
C LEU A 11 -30.62 -24.33 -32.67
N ARG A 12 -30.52 -25.53 -33.26
CA ARG A 12 -29.99 -26.71 -32.55
C ARG A 12 -28.53 -26.51 -32.14
N HIS A 13 -27.69 -25.97 -33.02
CA HIS A 13 -26.31 -25.65 -32.66
C HIS A 13 -26.24 -24.64 -31.51
N ALA A 14 -27.06 -23.59 -31.54
CA ALA A 14 -27.13 -22.60 -30.45
C ALA A 14 -27.56 -23.24 -29.12
N GLN A 15 -28.57 -24.12 -29.14
CA GLN A 15 -29.03 -24.84 -27.95
C GLN A 15 -27.97 -25.77 -27.33
N HIS A 16 -27.07 -26.32 -28.16
CA HIS A 16 -25.96 -27.16 -27.71
C HIS A 16 -24.68 -26.37 -27.38
N GLY A 17 -24.72 -25.03 -27.45
CA GLY A 17 -23.57 -24.16 -27.17
C GLY A 17 -22.52 -24.11 -28.29
N ASP A 18 -22.79 -24.70 -29.46
CA ASP A 18 -21.92 -24.61 -30.65
C ASP A 18 -22.18 -23.27 -31.37
N PHE A 19 -21.83 -22.18 -30.70
CA PHE A 19 -22.13 -20.81 -31.13
C PHE A 19 -21.50 -20.46 -32.48
N THR A 20 -20.31 -20.98 -32.77
CA THR A 20 -19.63 -20.77 -34.06
C THR A 20 -20.43 -21.36 -35.22
N ARG A 21 -20.93 -22.60 -35.08
CA ARG A 21 -21.77 -23.21 -36.12
C ARG A 21 -23.14 -22.58 -36.21
N ALA A 22 -23.73 -22.19 -35.07
CA ALA A 22 -24.99 -21.47 -35.05
C ALA A 22 -24.88 -20.14 -35.81
N GLU A 23 -23.85 -19.35 -35.54
CA GLU A 23 -23.55 -18.10 -36.23
C GLU A 23 -23.40 -18.32 -37.75
N MET A 24 -22.59 -19.31 -38.16
CA MET A 24 -22.42 -19.62 -39.58
C MET A 24 -23.75 -19.95 -40.25
N GLY A 25 -24.59 -20.78 -39.61
CA GLY A 25 -25.91 -21.15 -40.12
C GLY A 25 -26.84 -19.95 -40.27
N PHE A 26 -26.92 -19.07 -39.26
CA PHE A 26 -27.74 -17.86 -39.36
C PHE A 26 -27.23 -16.90 -40.44
N ARG A 27 -25.91 -16.70 -40.55
CA ARG A 27 -25.33 -15.88 -41.62
C ARG A 27 -25.59 -16.46 -43.01
N GLU A 28 -25.58 -17.78 -43.17
CA GLU A 28 -25.93 -18.44 -44.44
C GLU A 28 -27.39 -18.15 -44.83
N ILE A 29 -28.32 -18.26 -43.89
CA ILE A 29 -29.73 -17.89 -44.11
C ILE A 29 -29.81 -16.43 -44.55
N LEU A 30 -29.15 -15.50 -43.84
CA LEU A 30 -29.19 -14.06 -44.14
C LEU A 30 -28.52 -13.69 -45.47
N ARG A 31 -27.58 -14.49 -46.00
CA ARG A 31 -27.05 -14.30 -47.36
C ARG A 31 -28.10 -14.60 -48.43
N SER A 32 -28.93 -15.61 -48.21
CA SER A 32 -29.98 -16.01 -49.15
C SER A 32 -31.29 -15.23 -48.97
N ASN A 33 -31.61 -14.83 -47.74
CA ASN A 33 -32.79 -14.07 -47.35
C ASN A 33 -32.42 -13.03 -46.28
N PRO A 34 -31.95 -11.83 -46.69
CA PRO A 34 -31.60 -10.76 -45.75
C PRO A 34 -32.78 -10.22 -44.91
N GLY A 35 -34.02 -10.55 -45.27
CA GLY A 35 -35.22 -10.15 -44.55
C GLY A 35 -35.66 -11.12 -43.45
N SER A 36 -34.98 -12.26 -43.28
CA SER A 36 -35.36 -13.30 -42.32
C SER A 36 -35.23 -12.82 -40.86
N ILE A 37 -36.36 -12.48 -40.23
CA ILE A 37 -36.39 -11.96 -38.86
C ILE A 37 -35.90 -12.99 -37.85
N ASP A 38 -36.30 -14.26 -38.01
CA ASP A 38 -35.88 -15.35 -37.12
C ASP A 38 -34.35 -15.56 -37.18
N ALA A 39 -33.76 -15.48 -38.37
CA ALA A 39 -32.31 -15.60 -38.53
C ALA A 39 -31.56 -14.39 -37.95
N LYS A 40 -32.09 -13.16 -38.10
CA LYS A 40 -31.52 -11.96 -37.46
C LYS A 40 -31.57 -12.06 -35.94
N PHE A 41 -32.72 -12.44 -35.38
CA PHE A 41 -32.90 -12.59 -33.94
C PHE A 41 -32.02 -13.71 -33.37
N GLY A 42 -31.96 -14.87 -34.06
CA GLY A 42 -31.10 -15.99 -33.71
C GLY A 42 -29.62 -15.61 -33.72
N LEU A 43 -29.16 -14.95 -34.79
CA LEU A 43 -27.79 -14.43 -34.89
C LEU A 43 -27.50 -13.43 -33.77
N ALA A 44 -28.37 -12.44 -33.56
CA ALA A 44 -28.16 -11.43 -32.51
C ALA A 44 -28.05 -12.04 -31.11
N THR A 45 -28.83 -13.08 -30.82
CA THR A 45 -28.78 -13.81 -29.56
C THR A 45 -27.42 -14.50 -29.40
N VAL A 46 -26.92 -15.18 -30.45
CA VAL A 46 -25.59 -15.80 -30.44
C VAL A 46 -24.48 -14.75 -30.24
N LEU A 47 -24.53 -13.65 -30.98
CA LEU A 47 -23.55 -12.56 -30.87
C LEU A 47 -23.52 -11.96 -29.45
N ALA A 48 -24.69 -11.73 -28.84
CA ALA A 48 -24.77 -11.25 -27.46
C ALA A 48 -24.15 -12.24 -26.46
N THR A 49 -24.35 -13.55 -26.64
CA THR A 49 -23.72 -14.57 -25.78
C THR A 49 -22.21 -14.66 -25.94
N GLN A 50 -21.68 -14.31 -27.12
CA GLN A 50 -20.25 -14.25 -27.40
C GLN A 50 -19.61 -12.91 -26.97
N GLY A 51 -20.37 -11.99 -26.36
CA GLY A 51 -19.89 -10.67 -25.95
C GLY A 51 -19.79 -9.64 -27.08
N GLN A 52 -20.26 -9.98 -28.29
CA GLN A 52 -20.32 -9.07 -29.44
C GLN A 52 -21.60 -8.21 -29.38
N SER A 53 -21.76 -7.49 -28.27
CA SER A 53 -23.01 -6.80 -27.93
C SER A 53 -23.37 -5.68 -28.92
N ILE A 54 -22.38 -5.03 -29.56
CA ILE A 54 -22.61 -3.96 -30.54
C ILE A 54 -23.30 -4.51 -31.79
N ASP A 55 -22.79 -5.61 -32.37
CA ASP A 55 -23.39 -6.23 -33.56
C ASP A 55 -24.76 -6.84 -33.24
N ALA A 56 -24.92 -7.40 -32.03
CA ALA A 56 -26.21 -7.85 -31.55
C ALA A 56 -27.24 -6.71 -31.48
N ILE A 57 -26.86 -5.53 -30.98
CA ILE A 57 -27.74 -4.35 -30.90
C ILE A 57 -28.24 -3.93 -32.28
N VAL A 58 -27.37 -3.93 -33.30
CA VAL A 58 -27.75 -3.57 -34.68
C VAL A 58 -28.84 -4.52 -35.19
N LEU A 59 -28.62 -5.82 -35.10
CA LEU A 59 -29.58 -6.83 -35.55
C LEU A 59 -30.89 -6.80 -34.75
N LEU A 60 -30.82 -6.59 -33.43
CA LEU A 60 -32.01 -6.49 -32.58
C LEU A 60 -32.87 -5.27 -32.93
N ARG A 61 -32.25 -4.13 -33.28
CA ARG A 61 -32.97 -2.95 -33.75
C ARG A 61 -33.71 -3.23 -35.06
N GLU A 62 -33.08 -3.94 -35.99
CA GLU A 62 -33.74 -4.34 -37.24
C GLU A 62 -34.93 -5.28 -36.99
N VAL A 63 -34.78 -6.24 -36.07
CA VAL A 63 -35.88 -7.14 -35.65
C VAL A 63 -37.03 -6.34 -35.06
N ILE A 64 -36.76 -5.38 -34.17
CA ILE A 64 -37.78 -4.53 -33.53
C ILE A 64 -38.43 -3.58 -34.54
N GLN A 65 -37.67 -3.06 -35.51
CA GLN A 65 -38.23 -2.21 -36.57
C GLN A 65 -39.24 -2.98 -37.43
N ALA A 66 -38.96 -4.24 -37.74
CA ALA A 66 -39.86 -5.10 -38.50
C ALA A 66 -41.02 -5.65 -37.65
N GLN A 67 -40.77 -5.95 -36.37
CA GLN A 67 -41.74 -6.51 -35.43
C GLN A 67 -41.66 -5.78 -34.08
N PRO A 68 -42.33 -4.62 -33.93
CA PRO A 68 -42.25 -3.79 -32.72
C PRO A 68 -42.74 -4.48 -31.44
N ASN A 69 -43.54 -5.53 -31.57
CA ASN A 69 -44.07 -6.33 -30.46
C ASN A 69 -43.25 -7.60 -30.15
N HIS A 70 -42.05 -7.76 -30.73
CA HIS A 70 -41.19 -8.91 -30.49
C HIS A 70 -40.54 -8.86 -29.10
N LEU A 71 -41.28 -9.35 -28.08
CA LEU A 71 -40.88 -9.31 -26.66
C LEU A 71 -39.45 -9.75 -26.37
N ALA A 72 -39.01 -10.88 -26.95
CA ALA A 72 -37.66 -11.39 -26.69
C ALA A 72 -36.56 -10.50 -27.28
N ALA A 73 -36.81 -9.83 -28.41
CA ALA A 73 -35.88 -8.90 -29.03
C ALA A 73 -35.76 -7.61 -28.20
N LEU A 74 -36.88 -7.11 -27.66
CA LEU A 74 -36.89 -5.97 -26.73
C LEU A 74 -36.07 -6.26 -25.46
N ILE A 75 -36.26 -7.42 -24.84
CA ILE A 75 -35.47 -7.83 -23.66
C ILE A 75 -33.98 -7.97 -24.03
N ASN A 76 -33.67 -8.66 -25.12
CA ASN A 76 -32.28 -8.87 -25.54
C ASN A 76 -31.59 -7.56 -25.91
N LEU A 77 -32.32 -6.59 -26.48
CA LEU A 77 -31.78 -5.26 -26.77
C LEU A 77 -31.45 -4.51 -25.48
N GLY A 78 -32.36 -4.53 -24.51
CA GLY A 78 -32.11 -3.94 -23.18
C GLY A 78 -30.89 -4.56 -22.50
N ASN A 79 -30.75 -5.89 -22.55
CA ASN A 79 -29.62 -6.62 -21.97
C ASN A 79 -28.29 -6.27 -22.66
N ALA A 80 -28.27 -6.25 -23.99
CA ALA A 80 -27.07 -5.92 -24.76
C ALA A 80 -26.62 -4.46 -24.53
N LEU A 81 -27.57 -3.53 -24.40
CA LEU A 81 -27.29 -2.13 -24.05
C LEU A 81 -26.70 -1.98 -22.64
N MET A 82 -27.18 -2.78 -21.68
CA MET A 82 -26.60 -2.83 -20.34
C MET A 82 -25.16 -3.37 -20.35
N GLN A 83 -24.85 -4.37 -21.18
CA GLN A 83 -23.50 -4.94 -21.30
C GLN A 83 -22.47 -3.92 -21.82
N ILE A 84 -22.86 -3.06 -22.77
CA ILE A 84 -21.97 -1.99 -23.28
C ILE A 84 -21.94 -0.74 -22.38
N ARG A 85 -22.50 -0.83 -21.16
CA ARG A 85 -22.61 0.27 -20.19
C ARG A 85 -23.30 1.51 -20.75
N ASN A 86 -24.33 1.33 -21.58
CA ASN A 86 -25.21 2.39 -22.04
C ASN A 86 -26.63 2.22 -21.43
N PRO A 87 -26.79 2.46 -20.11
CA PRO A 87 -28.07 2.30 -19.45
C PRO A 87 -29.11 3.33 -19.90
N ALA A 88 -28.71 4.45 -20.51
CA ALA A 88 -29.63 5.49 -20.98
C ALA A 88 -30.54 4.97 -22.10
N GLU A 89 -29.99 4.19 -23.03
CA GLU A 89 -30.77 3.59 -24.11
C GLU A 89 -31.46 2.29 -23.70
N ALA A 90 -30.95 1.60 -22.67
CA ALA A 90 -31.49 0.31 -22.21
C ALA A 90 -32.89 0.41 -21.58
N GLU A 91 -33.30 1.59 -21.10
CA GLU A 91 -34.61 1.78 -20.46
C GLU A 91 -35.79 1.56 -21.44
N GLN A 92 -35.68 2.10 -22.66
CA GLN A 92 -36.78 2.11 -23.62
C GLN A 92 -37.23 0.70 -24.04
N PRO A 93 -36.32 -0.24 -24.39
CA PRO A 93 -36.71 -1.61 -24.71
C PRO A 93 -37.44 -2.33 -23.57
N TYR A 94 -37.00 -2.16 -22.32
CA TYR A 94 -37.69 -2.78 -21.17
C TYR A 94 -39.07 -2.17 -20.94
N ARG A 95 -39.22 -0.83 -21.04
CA ARG A 95 -40.54 -0.20 -20.92
C ARG A 95 -41.49 -0.65 -22.03
N ALA A 96 -41.01 -0.74 -23.28
CA ALA A 96 -41.80 -1.27 -24.39
C ALA A 96 -42.23 -2.72 -24.15
N ALA A 97 -41.33 -3.57 -23.63
CA ALA A 97 -41.68 -4.94 -23.28
C ALA A 97 -42.75 -5.01 -22.18
N LEU A 98 -42.69 -4.12 -21.18
CA LEU A 98 -43.68 -4.03 -20.09
C LEU A 98 -45.02 -3.44 -20.53
N GLN A 99 -45.06 -2.60 -21.57
CA GLN A 99 -46.33 -2.17 -22.18
C GLN A 99 -47.06 -3.34 -22.84
N LEU A 100 -46.31 -4.28 -23.43
CA LEU A 100 -46.86 -5.48 -24.07
C LEU A 100 -47.22 -6.56 -23.04
N ARG A 101 -46.40 -6.72 -21.99
CA ARG A 101 -46.62 -7.67 -20.91
C ARG A 101 -46.16 -7.07 -19.56
N PRO A 102 -47.11 -6.52 -18.76
CA PRO A 102 -46.78 -5.83 -17.51
C PRO A 102 -46.05 -6.68 -16.45
N ASP A 103 -46.30 -7.99 -16.42
CA ASP A 103 -45.75 -8.91 -15.40
C ASP A 103 -44.53 -9.70 -15.89
N LEU A 104 -43.86 -9.21 -16.94
CA LEU A 104 -42.71 -9.90 -17.53
C LEU A 104 -41.45 -9.73 -16.67
N PHE A 105 -41.18 -10.74 -15.83
CA PHE A 105 -40.05 -10.72 -14.88
C PHE A 105 -38.71 -10.23 -15.46
N PRO A 106 -38.20 -10.72 -16.61
CA PRO A 106 -36.91 -10.24 -17.15
C PRO A 106 -36.90 -8.74 -17.45
N ALA A 107 -38.04 -8.19 -17.91
CA ALA A 107 -38.16 -6.77 -18.21
C ALA A 107 -38.32 -5.93 -16.94
N ILE A 108 -39.06 -6.42 -15.92
CA ILE A 108 -39.16 -5.77 -14.61
C ILE A 108 -37.79 -5.68 -13.94
N TYR A 109 -37.06 -6.80 -13.92
CA TYR A 109 -35.72 -6.88 -13.34
C TYR A 109 -34.73 -5.96 -14.08
N GLY A 110 -34.68 -6.07 -15.41
CA GLY A 110 -33.81 -5.24 -16.25
C GLY A 110 -34.08 -3.74 -16.09
N LEU A 111 -35.36 -3.34 -16.08
CA LEU A 111 -35.76 -1.95 -15.82
C LEU A 111 -35.34 -1.49 -14.42
N GLY A 112 -35.52 -2.32 -13.40
CA GLY A 112 -35.07 -2.03 -12.03
C GLY A 112 -33.58 -1.73 -11.95
N CYS A 113 -32.76 -2.56 -12.59
CA CYS A 113 -31.29 -2.36 -12.65
C CYS A 113 -30.92 -1.06 -13.38
N VAL A 114 -31.57 -0.76 -14.51
CA VAL A 114 -31.35 0.51 -15.25
C VAL A 114 -31.70 1.72 -14.39
N LEU A 115 -32.86 1.70 -13.73
CA LEU A 115 -33.32 2.80 -12.89
C LEU A 115 -32.41 3.01 -11.67
N GLN A 116 -31.91 1.93 -11.08
CA GLN A 116 -30.95 1.99 -9.98
C GLN A 116 -29.63 2.64 -10.42
N GLN A 117 -29.11 2.30 -11.60
CA GLN A 117 -27.89 2.91 -12.15
C GLN A 117 -28.05 4.41 -12.47
N HIS A 118 -29.25 4.84 -12.87
CA HIS A 118 -29.58 6.25 -13.10
C HIS A 118 -29.95 7.03 -11.82
N GLY A 119 -29.88 6.40 -10.65
CA GLY A 119 -30.26 7.02 -9.37
C GLY A 119 -31.77 7.24 -9.18
N ARG A 120 -32.62 6.70 -10.07
CA ARG A 120 -34.09 6.75 -9.97
C ARG A 120 -34.62 5.70 -8.99
N SER A 121 -34.16 5.83 -7.75
CA SER A 121 -34.26 4.79 -6.72
C SER A 121 -35.70 4.44 -6.34
N ALA A 122 -36.63 5.40 -6.34
CA ALA A 122 -38.04 5.13 -6.03
C ALA A 122 -38.72 4.23 -7.08
N GLU A 123 -38.44 4.44 -8.37
CA GLU A 123 -38.97 3.58 -9.44
C GLU A 123 -38.28 2.22 -9.46
N ALA A 124 -36.97 2.17 -9.17
CA ALA A 124 -36.24 0.92 -9.01
C ALA A 124 -36.81 0.07 -7.87
N GLU A 125 -37.18 0.68 -6.74
CA GLU A 125 -37.82 0.00 -5.61
C GLU A 125 -39.12 -0.69 -6.04
N SER A 126 -39.96 0.03 -6.79
CA SER A 126 -41.22 -0.53 -7.34
C SER A 126 -40.95 -1.74 -8.24
N CYS A 127 -39.92 -1.67 -9.09
CA CYS A 127 -39.53 -2.79 -9.95
C CYS A 127 -39.05 -3.99 -9.13
N PHE A 128 -38.14 -3.81 -8.18
CA PHE A 128 -37.62 -4.91 -7.38
C PHE A 128 -38.68 -5.53 -6.46
N ARG A 129 -39.60 -4.74 -5.89
CA ARG A 129 -40.75 -5.29 -5.14
C ARG A 129 -41.67 -6.13 -6.03
N LYS A 130 -41.94 -5.71 -7.27
CA LYS A 130 -42.70 -6.53 -8.24
C LYS A 130 -41.93 -7.80 -8.63
N ALA A 131 -40.62 -7.72 -8.85
CA ALA A 131 -39.79 -8.87 -9.15
C ALA A 131 -39.83 -9.91 -8.00
N LEU A 132 -39.79 -9.44 -6.75
CA LEU A 132 -39.91 -10.29 -5.55
C LEU A 132 -41.29 -10.95 -5.40
N GLN A 133 -42.36 -10.40 -5.96
CA GLN A 133 -43.66 -11.09 -5.99
C GLN A 133 -43.60 -12.36 -6.86
N ALA A 134 -42.81 -12.34 -7.94
CA ALA A 134 -42.62 -13.50 -8.81
C ALA A 134 -41.57 -14.47 -8.26
N GLN A 135 -40.51 -13.96 -7.62
CA GLN A 135 -39.39 -14.75 -7.10
C GLN A 135 -39.02 -14.32 -5.68
N PRO A 136 -39.82 -14.67 -4.66
CA PRO A 136 -39.61 -14.19 -3.28
C PRO A 136 -38.35 -14.72 -2.61
N ASN A 137 -37.81 -15.84 -3.12
CA ASN A 137 -36.63 -16.52 -2.58
C ASN A 137 -35.37 -16.26 -3.42
N ASP A 138 -35.33 -15.22 -4.26
CA ASP A 138 -34.11 -14.82 -4.97
C ASP A 138 -33.30 -13.85 -4.09
N PRO A 139 -32.13 -14.27 -3.57
CA PRO A 139 -31.33 -13.41 -2.70
C PRO A 139 -30.73 -12.20 -3.46
N GLY A 140 -30.53 -12.29 -4.77
CA GLY A 140 -30.04 -11.19 -5.60
C GLY A 140 -31.05 -10.04 -5.69
N LEU A 141 -32.34 -10.36 -5.78
CA LEU A 141 -33.42 -9.36 -5.75
C LEU A 141 -33.48 -8.63 -4.40
N TRP A 142 -33.28 -9.35 -3.30
CA TRP A 142 -33.21 -8.76 -1.96
C TRP A 142 -31.98 -7.84 -1.79
N VAL A 143 -30.82 -8.22 -2.33
CA VAL A 143 -29.63 -7.35 -2.36
C VAL A 143 -29.87 -6.08 -3.20
N ASN A 144 -30.50 -6.21 -4.36
CA ASN A 144 -30.82 -5.06 -5.21
C ASN A 144 -31.83 -4.12 -4.53
N LEU A 145 -32.88 -4.67 -3.91
CA LEU A 145 -33.84 -3.90 -3.12
C LEU A 145 -33.15 -3.18 -1.95
N GLY A 146 -32.32 -3.88 -1.18
CA GLY A 146 -31.56 -3.28 -0.07
C GLY A 146 -30.66 -2.14 -0.53
N THR A 147 -29.99 -2.31 -1.66
CA THR A 147 -29.12 -1.27 -2.25
C THR A 147 -29.91 -0.05 -2.69
N THR A 148 -31.05 -0.26 -3.34
CA THR A 148 -31.97 0.81 -3.72
C THR A 148 -32.57 1.53 -2.51
N LEU A 149 -32.89 0.83 -1.42
CA LEU A 149 -33.39 1.43 -0.19
C LEU A 149 -32.29 2.24 0.52
N ARG A 150 -31.04 1.75 0.52
CA ARG A 150 -29.88 2.48 1.05
C ARG A 150 -29.61 3.78 0.28
N GLN A 151 -29.70 3.76 -1.05
CA GLN A 151 -29.61 4.96 -1.90
C GLN A 151 -30.70 6.00 -1.59
N GLN A 152 -31.86 5.58 -1.10
CA GLN A 152 -32.94 6.46 -0.63
C GLN A 152 -32.77 6.90 0.83
N HIS A 153 -31.67 6.53 1.51
CA HIS A 153 -31.48 6.67 2.95
C HIS A 153 -32.56 6.01 3.83
N LYS A 154 -33.31 5.04 3.30
CA LYS A 154 -34.24 4.17 4.06
C LYS A 154 -33.46 3.03 4.71
N LEU A 155 -32.55 3.39 5.62
CA LEU A 155 -31.53 2.48 6.15
C LEU A 155 -32.12 1.28 6.92
N SER A 156 -33.22 1.46 7.66
CA SER A 156 -33.89 0.37 8.38
C SER A 156 -34.40 -0.71 7.43
N ASP A 157 -35.06 -0.29 6.35
CA ASP A 157 -35.67 -1.19 5.38
C ASP A 157 -34.59 -1.87 4.54
N ALA A 158 -33.49 -1.16 4.25
CA ALA A 158 -32.31 -1.71 3.59
C ALA A 158 -31.67 -2.83 4.43
N ILE A 159 -31.52 -2.63 5.74
CA ILE A 159 -31.01 -3.66 6.67
C ILE A 159 -31.89 -4.91 6.62
N GLU A 160 -33.21 -4.76 6.64
CA GLU A 160 -34.13 -5.90 6.58
C GLU A 160 -34.03 -6.63 5.25
N ALA A 161 -33.98 -5.91 4.13
CA ALA A 161 -33.80 -6.53 2.82
C ALA A 161 -32.47 -7.32 2.72
N TYR A 162 -31.37 -6.78 3.21
CA TYR A 162 -30.10 -7.52 3.23
C TYR A 162 -30.12 -8.72 4.18
N ARG A 163 -30.83 -8.64 5.32
CA ARG A 163 -31.04 -9.78 6.22
C ARG A 163 -31.81 -10.91 5.53
N GLN A 164 -32.85 -10.59 4.78
CA GLN A 164 -33.57 -11.59 3.97
C GLN A 164 -32.64 -12.24 2.94
N ALA A 165 -31.80 -11.46 2.25
CA ALA A 165 -30.84 -12.01 1.28
C ALA A 165 -29.88 -13.03 1.92
N VAL A 166 -29.27 -12.71 3.07
CA VAL A 166 -28.31 -13.60 3.74
C VAL A 166 -29.01 -14.75 4.49
N GLN A 167 -30.28 -14.61 4.85
CA GLN A 167 -31.08 -15.72 5.40
C GLN A 167 -31.40 -16.75 4.32
N ILE A 168 -31.76 -16.30 3.11
CA ILE A 168 -32.02 -17.17 1.95
C ILE A 168 -30.73 -17.83 1.48
N LYS A 169 -29.63 -17.06 1.42
CA LYS A 169 -28.32 -17.54 0.96
C LYS A 169 -27.21 -17.10 1.93
N PRO A 170 -26.90 -17.92 2.96
CA PRO A 170 -25.90 -17.58 3.97
C PRO A 170 -24.47 -17.40 3.44
N ASP A 171 -24.11 -18.05 2.33
CA ASP A 171 -22.79 -17.97 1.68
C ASP A 171 -22.67 -16.78 0.69
N LEU A 172 -23.61 -15.83 0.73
CA LEU A 172 -23.60 -14.64 -0.12
C LEU A 172 -22.75 -13.52 0.47
N HIS A 173 -21.43 -13.54 0.22
CA HIS A 173 -20.52 -12.49 0.72
C HIS A 173 -20.95 -11.04 0.37
N PRO A 174 -21.48 -10.71 -0.84
CA PRO A 174 -21.88 -9.33 -1.14
C PRO A 174 -23.05 -8.85 -0.26
N GLY A 175 -23.94 -9.77 0.14
CA GLY A 175 -25.06 -9.47 1.03
C GLY A 175 -24.58 -9.11 2.43
N TRP A 176 -23.62 -9.87 2.98
CA TRP A 176 -23.02 -9.58 4.29
C TRP A 176 -22.23 -8.27 4.30
N SER A 177 -21.41 -8.00 3.28
CA SER A 177 -20.68 -6.73 3.17
C SER A 177 -21.61 -5.52 3.06
N ALA A 178 -22.68 -5.63 2.26
CA ALA A 178 -23.67 -4.56 2.11
C ALA A 178 -24.50 -4.35 3.39
N LEU A 179 -24.83 -5.41 4.11
CA LEU A 179 -25.46 -5.35 5.43
C LEU A 179 -24.55 -4.61 6.43
N GLY A 180 -23.27 -5.00 6.52
CA GLY A 180 -22.30 -4.35 7.40
C GLY A 180 -22.14 -2.86 7.12
N GLN A 181 -22.01 -2.48 5.85
CA GLN A 181 -21.91 -1.08 5.44
C GLN A 181 -23.16 -0.27 5.85
N THR A 182 -24.35 -0.83 5.63
CA THR A 182 -25.61 -0.16 5.97
C THR A 182 -25.78 -0.03 7.49
N LEU A 183 -25.32 -1.02 8.26
CA LEU A 183 -25.32 -0.97 9.73
C LEU A 183 -24.37 0.12 10.26
N LEU A 184 -23.22 0.36 9.63
CA LEU A 184 -22.34 1.49 9.97
C LEU A 184 -23.03 2.84 9.71
N GLU A 185 -23.66 3.00 8.54
CA GLU A 185 -24.44 4.20 8.20
C GLU A 185 -25.57 4.44 9.22
N PHE A 186 -26.22 3.35 9.66
CA PHE A 186 -27.28 3.36 10.68
C PHE A 186 -26.77 3.38 12.13
N LYS A 187 -25.46 3.59 12.35
CA LYS A 187 -24.82 3.73 13.68
C LYS A 187 -24.96 2.51 14.59
N ARG A 188 -24.90 1.29 14.03
CA ARG A 188 -24.89 0.01 14.75
C ARG A 188 -23.57 -0.76 14.54
N PRO A 189 -22.44 -0.24 15.05
CA PRO A 189 -21.12 -0.77 14.71
C PRO A 189 -20.87 -2.21 15.21
N ARG A 190 -21.48 -2.62 16.34
CA ARG A 190 -21.38 -4.00 16.86
C ARG A 190 -21.95 -5.05 15.89
N GLU A 191 -23.09 -4.74 15.28
CA GLU A 191 -23.70 -5.65 14.30
C GLU A 191 -23.00 -5.57 12.96
N ALA A 192 -22.47 -4.40 12.59
CA ALA A 192 -21.65 -4.26 11.40
C ALA A 192 -20.40 -5.13 11.48
N GLU A 193 -19.72 -5.16 12.64
CA GLU A 193 -18.57 -6.01 12.89
C GLU A 193 -18.90 -7.49 12.61
N GLN A 194 -20.01 -8.00 13.16
CA GLN A 194 -20.45 -9.38 12.92
C GLN A 194 -20.71 -9.64 11.44
N ALA A 195 -21.39 -8.72 10.74
CA ALA A 195 -21.68 -8.87 9.32
C ALA A 195 -20.38 -8.92 8.48
N PHE A 196 -19.39 -8.07 8.76
CA PHE A 196 -18.09 -8.11 8.08
C PHE A 196 -17.29 -9.36 8.43
N GLN A 197 -17.33 -9.84 9.68
CA GLN A 197 -16.71 -11.10 10.07
C GLN A 197 -17.32 -12.29 9.31
N TYR A 198 -18.63 -12.34 9.12
CA TYR A 198 -19.28 -13.36 8.28
C TYR A 198 -18.85 -13.25 6.81
N ALA A 199 -18.82 -12.03 6.25
CA ALA A 199 -18.33 -11.83 4.88
C ALA A 199 -16.90 -12.34 4.69
N LEU A 200 -16.01 -12.06 5.66
CA LEU A 200 -14.61 -12.48 5.65
C LEU A 200 -14.41 -13.97 5.95
N ALA A 201 -15.32 -14.60 6.71
CA ALA A 201 -15.31 -16.04 6.92
C ALA A 201 -15.65 -16.81 5.64
N ILE A 202 -16.54 -16.25 4.80
CA ILE A 202 -16.90 -16.82 3.49
C ILE A 202 -15.80 -16.54 2.47
N THR A 203 -15.33 -15.30 2.40
CA THR A 203 -14.30 -14.85 1.46
C THR A 203 -13.24 -14.02 2.20
N PRO A 204 -12.10 -14.63 2.59
CA PRO A 204 -11.10 -13.96 3.45
C PRO A 204 -10.37 -12.77 2.83
N ASN A 205 -10.36 -12.67 1.50
CA ASN A 205 -9.53 -11.73 0.74
C ASN A 205 -10.36 -10.61 0.10
N ILE A 206 -11.21 -9.95 0.88
CA ILE A 206 -12.00 -8.77 0.44
C ILE A 206 -11.46 -7.53 1.16
N THR A 207 -10.75 -6.67 0.42
CA THR A 207 -10.17 -5.43 0.94
C THR A 207 -11.23 -4.52 1.58
N GLU A 208 -12.35 -4.30 0.90
CA GLU A 208 -13.43 -3.42 1.38
C GLU A 208 -14.11 -3.95 2.64
N ALA A 209 -14.25 -5.27 2.79
CA ALA A 209 -14.82 -5.84 4.01
C ALA A 209 -13.85 -5.73 5.20
N ARG A 210 -12.54 -5.80 4.98
CA ARG A 210 -11.53 -5.52 6.02
C ARG A 210 -11.52 -4.06 6.44
N ILE A 211 -11.67 -3.14 5.48
CA ILE A 211 -11.86 -1.72 5.78
C ILE A 211 -13.15 -1.51 6.57
N GLY A 212 -14.26 -2.12 6.14
CA GLY A 212 -15.54 -2.04 6.85
C GLY A 212 -15.49 -2.61 8.28
N LEU A 213 -14.75 -3.71 8.49
CA LEU A 213 -14.49 -4.26 9.81
C LEU A 213 -13.69 -3.26 10.68
N GLY A 214 -12.66 -2.64 10.12
CA GLY A 214 -11.91 -1.58 10.79
C GLY A 214 -12.78 -0.40 11.17
N ASP A 215 -13.68 0.05 10.29
CA ASP A 215 -14.64 1.13 10.56
C ASP A 215 -15.62 0.75 11.70
N ALA A 216 -16.06 -0.51 11.73
CA ALA A 216 -16.93 -1.04 12.78
C ALA A 216 -16.22 -1.08 14.15
N LEU A 217 -14.96 -1.52 14.19
CA LEU A 217 -14.15 -1.56 15.40
C LEU A 217 -13.79 -0.16 15.89
N CYS A 218 -13.46 0.75 14.96
CA CYS A 218 -13.19 2.15 15.25
C CYS A 218 -14.43 2.85 15.84
N GLY A 219 -15.62 2.56 15.30
CA GLY A 219 -16.89 3.05 15.85
C GLY A 219 -17.19 2.54 17.27
N GLN A 220 -16.53 1.48 17.71
CA GLN A 220 -16.61 0.92 19.06
C GLN A 220 -15.46 1.36 19.98
N ARG A 221 -14.52 2.19 19.49
CA ARG A 221 -13.27 2.58 20.17
C ARG A 221 -12.32 1.40 20.42
N HIS A 222 -12.41 0.34 19.62
CA HIS A 222 -11.44 -0.76 19.60
C HIS A 222 -10.34 -0.42 18.58
N ASP A 223 -9.58 0.63 18.86
CA ASP A 223 -8.69 1.28 17.90
C ASP A 223 -7.54 0.38 17.45
N ASP A 224 -6.97 -0.43 18.36
CA ASP A 224 -5.93 -1.41 18.01
C ASP A 224 -6.42 -2.45 16.99
N ALA A 225 -7.59 -3.06 17.25
CA ALA A 225 -8.18 -4.05 16.36
C ALA A 225 -8.65 -3.42 15.03
N ALA A 226 -9.08 -2.16 15.06
CA ALA A 226 -9.41 -1.41 13.86
C ALA A 226 -8.19 -1.20 12.97
N LEU A 227 -7.06 -0.82 13.58
CA LEU A 227 -5.79 -0.65 12.89
C LEU A 227 -5.30 -1.96 12.28
N GLU A 228 -5.34 -3.07 13.02
CA GLU A 228 -5.02 -4.40 12.47
C GLU A 228 -5.89 -4.74 11.24
N SER A 229 -7.18 -4.43 11.31
CA SER A 229 -8.11 -4.64 10.19
C SER A 229 -7.72 -3.82 8.96
N TYR A 230 -7.40 -2.54 9.12
CA TYR A 230 -6.94 -1.70 8.01
C TYR A 230 -5.57 -2.13 7.45
N LEU A 231 -4.62 -2.50 8.31
CA LEU A 231 -3.32 -3.03 7.88
C LEU A 231 -3.48 -4.33 7.09
N SER A 232 -4.40 -5.19 7.51
CA SER A 232 -4.69 -6.42 6.76
C SER A 232 -5.34 -6.13 5.40
N ALA A 233 -6.08 -5.02 5.26
CA ALA A 233 -6.58 -4.56 3.96
C ALA A 233 -5.42 -4.09 3.06
N LEU A 234 -4.45 -3.35 3.59
CA LEU A 234 -3.24 -2.93 2.86
C LEU A 234 -2.33 -4.10 2.48
N ALA A 235 -2.29 -5.16 3.28
CA ALA A 235 -1.57 -6.37 2.93
C ALA A 235 -2.16 -7.09 1.70
N LEU A 236 -3.47 -6.97 1.47
CA LEU A 236 -4.15 -7.50 0.27
C LEU A 236 -4.04 -6.56 -0.92
N ASP A 237 -4.21 -5.26 -0.69
CA ASP A 237 -4.11 -4.21 -1.70
C ASP A 237 -3.23 -3.05 -1.18
N PRO A 238 -1.91 -3.09 -1.42
CA PRO A 238 -0.99 -2.05 -0.99
C PRO A 238 -1.26 -0.66 -1.60
N GLN A 239 -2.03 -0.59 -2.69
CA GLN A 239 -2.36 0.65 -3.40
C GLN A 239 -3.73 1.22 -2.98
N SER A 240 -4.42 0.59 -2.02
CA SER A 240 -5.74 1.04 -1.56
C SER A 240 -5.67 2.40 -0.87
N GLN A 241 -5.99 3.48 -1.59
CA GLN A 241 -5.99 4.84 -1.05
C GLN A 241 -6.92 4.98 0.17
N ASN A 242 -8.09 4.33 0.13
CA ASN A 242 -9.03 4.36 1.25
C ASN A 242 -8.42 3.73 2.51
N ALA A 243 -7.79 2.56 2.41
CA ALA A 243 -7.15 1.93 3.56
C ALA A 243 -6.01 2.80 4.12
N HIS A 244 -5.19 3.43 3.26
CA HIS A 244 -4.17 4.39 3.69
C HIS A 244 -4.77 5.55 4.49
N THR A 245 -5.80 6.22 3.96
CA THR A 245 -6.48 7.33 4.67
C THR A 245 -7.08 6.89 6.01
N LYS A 246 -7.65 5.67 6.08
CA LYS A 246 -8.23 5.12 7.31
C LYS A 246 -7.17 4.85 8.37
N VAL A 247 -6.03 4.30 7.99
CA VAL A 247 -4.89 4.10 8.90
C VAL A 247 -4.37 5.45 9.39
N GLU A 248 -4.05 6.37 8.48
CA GLU A 248 -3.51 7.69 8.83
C GLU A 248 -4.42 8.46 9.81
N SER A 249 -5.72 8.53 9.51
CA SER A 249 -6.68 9.22 10.36
C SER A 249 -6.84 8.58 11.74
N LEU A 250 -6.82 7.25 11.82
CA LEU A 250 -6.88 6.54 13.10
C LEU A 250 -5.62 6.77 13.93
N LEU A 251 -4.45 6.76 13.29
CA LEU A 251 -3.17 6.97 13.96
C LEU A 251 -2.99 8.39 14.47
N LEU A 252 -3.39 9.41 13.70
CA LEU A 252 -3.41 10.79 14.19
C LEU A 252 -4.29 10.93 15.45
N ARG A 253 -5.41 10.20 15.49
CA ARG A 253 -6.29 10.17 16.67
C ARG A 253 -5.64 9.45 17.85
N MET A 254 -5.00 8.31 17.62
CA MET A 254 -4.30 7.52 18.64
C MET A 254 -3.07 8.26 19.18
N ALA A 255 -2.31 8.95 18.34
CA ALA A 255 -1.16 9.78 18.74
C ALA A 255 -1.58 10.92 19.68
N GLY A 256 -2.76 11.54 19.45
CA GLY A 256 -3.32 12.53 20.37
C GLY A 256 -3.90 11.95 21.67
N ALA A 257 -4.11 10.64 21.74
CA ALA A 257 -4.72 9.92 22.86
C ALA A 257 -3.74 8.87 23.39
N LEU A 258 -2.75 9.30 24.19
CA LEU A 258 -1.77 8.46 24.90
C LEU A 258 -2.37 7.09 25.30
N GLY A 259 -1.99 6.00 24.65
CA GLY A 259 -2.57 4.69 25.01
C GLY A 259 -2.09 3.42 24.30
N SER A 260 -1.66 3.44 23.03
CA SER A 260 -1.23 2.18 22.37
C SER A 260 -0.09 2.37 21.36
N PRO A 261 1.18 2.29 21.81
CA PRO A 261 2.35 2.58 20.98
C PRO A 261 2.68 1.49 19.94
N SER A 262 2.38 0.21 20.24
CA SER A 262 2.99 -0.92 19.51
C SER A 262 2.54 -1.12 18.05
N LEU A 263 1.28 -0.84 17.73
CA LEU A 263 0.76 -0.98 16.36
C LEU A 263 1.01 0.29 15.52
N PHE A 264 1.01 1.47 16.16
CA PHE A 264 1.41 2.72 15.52
C PHE A 264 2.87 2.67 15.08
N GLU A 265 3.75 2.21 15.98
CA GLU A 265 5.16 1.95 15.70
C GLU A 265 5.35 1.00 14.52
N ARG A 266 4.65 -0.15 14.52
CA ARG A 266 4.70 -1.13 13.41
C ARG A 266 4.20 -0.60 12.07
N PHE A 267 3.21 0.30 12.07
CA PHE A 267 2.74 0.93 10.84
C PHE A 267 3.76 1.93 10.29
N LEU A 268 4.29 2.80 11.15
CA LEU A 268 5.31 3.78 10.74
C LEU A 268 6.57 3.07 10.25
N GLU A 269 6.97 1.99 10.92
CA GLU A 269 7.98 1.06 10.43
C GLU A 269 7.65 0.62 8.99
N ASN A 270 6.48 0.04 8.73
CA ASN A 270 6.05 -0.43 7.41
C ASN A 270 6.01 0.68 6.34
N ARG A 271 5.52 1.88 6.68
CA ARG A 271 5.40 3.00 5.75
C ARG A 271 6.75 3.55 5.36
N ILE A 272 7.69 3.65 6.31
CA ILE A 272 9.07 4.06 6.06
C ILE A 272 9.79 3.04 5.18
N TYR A 273 9.51 1.74 5.34
CA TYR A 273 10.08 0.70 4.48
C TYR A 273 9.58 0.74 3.04
N ASN A 274 8.31 1.11 2.83
CA ASN A 274 7.68 1.04 1.51
C ASN A 274 7.56 2.40 0.81
N ARG A 275 7.73 3.51 1.54
CA ARG A 275 7.67 4.89 1.04
C ARG A 275 8.76 5.75 1.70
N PRO A 276 10.02 5.60 1.28
CA PRO A 276 11.14 6.37 1.82
C PRO A 276 10.93 7.89 1.70
N SER A 277 10.24 8.34 0.65
CA SER A 277 9.86 9.74 0.44
C SER A 277 9.10 10.36 1.62
N ASP A 278 8.32 9.55 2.33
CA ASP A 278 7.40 10.03 3.36
C ASP A 278 7.99 9.87 4.77
N SER A 279 9.19 9.29 4.88
CA SER A 279 9.81 8.89 6.15
C SER A 279 10.23 10.05 7.05
N VAL A 280 10.59 11.20 6.48
CA VAL A 280 10.89 12.43 7.23
C VAL A 280 9.63 12.93 7.94
N GLN A 281 8.49 12.95 7.25
CA GLN A 281 7.22 13.34 7.87
C GLN A 281 6.79 12.35 8.95
N ASP A 282 7.01 11.05 8.75
CA ASP A 282 6.74 10.03 9.77
C ASP A 282 7.60 10.22 11.03
N ALA A 283 8.90 10.50 10.84
CA ALA A 283 9.83 10.75 11.94
C ALA A 283 9.45 12.00 12.74
N LEU A 284 9.00 13.05 12.04
CA LEU A 284 8.49 14.28 12.67
C LEU A 284 7.18 14.03 13.43
N ALA A 285 6.27 13.21 12.88
CA ALA A 285 5.06 12.81 13.56
C ALA A 285 5.34 12.00 14.84
N LEU A 286 6.35 11.13 14.84
CA LEU A 286 6.85 10.46 16.05
C LEU A 286 7.44 11.43 17.09
N LEU A 287 8.16 12.45 16.64
CA LEU A 287 8.67 13.50 17.54
C LEU A 287 7.53 14.27 18.22
N ASP A 288 6.46 14.55 17.50
CA ASP A 288 5.28 15.26 18.02
C ASP A 288 4.39 14.39 18.90
N ALA A 289 4.34 13.09 18.64
CA ALA A 289 3.45 12.15 19.34
C ALA A 289 3.94 11.74 20.75
N TYR A 290 5.24 11.88 21.03
CA TYR A 290 5.83 11.40 22.28
C TYR A 290 6.54 12.51 23.04
N THR A 291 6.51 12.43 24.38
CA THR A 291 7.28 13.32 25.25
C THR A 291 8.62 12.67 25.56
N TYR A 292 9.71 13.29 25.12
CA TYR A 292 11.05 12.78 25.35
C TYR A 292 11.74 13.50 26.51
N PRO A 293 12.63 12.84 27.27
CA PRO A 293 13.27 13.43 28.45
C PRO A 293 14.20 14.62 28.17
N MET A 294 14.62 14.84 26.91
CA MET A 294 15.67 15.80 26.56
C MET A 294 15.23 16.79 25.48
N ALA A 295 14.59 17.90 25.88
CA ALA A 295 13.98 18.86 24.95
C ALA A 295 14.97 19.54 23.98
N GLY A 296 16.21 19.87 24.43
CA GLY A 296 17.17 20.61 23.59
C GLY A 296 17.67 19.83 22.37
N THR A 297 17.89 18.53 22.51
CA THR A 297 18.29 17.63 21.41
C THR A 297 17.16 17.35 20.42
N LEU A 298 15.89 17.53 20.81
CA LEU A 298 14.73 17.28 19.95
C LEU A 298 14.52 18.40 18.93
N ASP A 299 14.74 19.66 19.33
CA ASP A 299 14.62 20.81 18.42
C ASP A 299 15.70 20.79 17.35
N GLU A 300 16.92 20.40 17.74
CA GLU A 300 18.01 20.14 16.80
C GLU A 300 17.66 18.98 15.87
N THR A 301 17.21 17.84 16.40
CA THR A 301 16.82 16.67 15.59
C THR A 301 15.68 17.00 14.62
N ARG A 302 14.69 17.79 15.04
CA ARG A 302 13.60 18.27 14.20
C ARG A 302 14.09 19.17 13.07
N THR A 303 14.93 20.14 13.40
CA THR A 303 15.53 21.06 12.42
C THR A 303 16.31 20.28 11.36
N LEU A 304 17.04 19.25 11.79
CA LEU A 304 17.80 18.37 10.91
C LEU A 304 16.87 17.53 10.01
N LEU A 305 15.83 16.90 10.56
CA LEU A 305 14.78 16.18 9.81
C LEU A 305 14.14 17.04 8.71
N GLN A 306 13.81 18.28 9.01
CA GLN A 306 13.17 19.19 8.04
C GLN A 306 14.10 19.65 6.92
N ALA A 307 15.42 19.61 7.13
CA ALA A 307 16.42 20.01 6.16
C ALA A 307 16.88 18.86 5.23
N PHE A 308 16.50 17.62 5.52
CA PHE A 308 16.92 16.44 4.78
C PHE A 308 16.06 16.18 3.54
N ASP A 309 16.69 15.68 2.49
CA ASP A 309 16.06 15.30 1.23
C ASP A 309 15.75 13.79 1.22
N PRO A 310 14.47 13.39 1.28
CA PRO A 310 14.07 11.98 1.34
C PRO A 310 14.49 11.15 0.11
N GLU A 311 14.82 11.75 -1.03
CA GLU A 311 15.30 11.01 -2.20
C GLU A 311 16.71 10.41 -1.99
N GLN A 312 17.39 10.81 -0.92
CA GLN A 312 18.73 10.33 -0.54
C GLN A 312 18.69 9.12 0.41
N LEU A 313 17.50 8.62 0.77
CA LEU A 313 17.33 7.45 1.63
C LEU A 313 17.71 6.14 0.94
N TYR A 314 18.52 5.34 1.63
CA TYR A 314 18.83 3.96 1.24
C TYR A 314 17.80 2.97 1.82
N PRO A 315 17.13 2.15 1.00
CA PRO A 315 16.24 1.11 1.50
C PRO A 315 16.96 -0.24 1.55
N ASP A 316 17.27 -0.79 2.72
CA ASP A 316 17.79 -2.17 2.73
C ASP A 316 17.67 -3.02 4.01
N THR A 317 17.71 -4.33 3.83
CA THR A 317 17.49 -5.42 4.80
C THR A 317 18.33 -5.41 6.08
N TRP A 318 19.44 -4.67 6.14
CA TRP A 318 20.33 -4.59 7.31
C TRP A 318 19.64 -4.12 8.60
N TRP A 319 18.66 -3.22 8.50
CA TRP A 319 17.92 -2.72 9.67
C TRP A 319 17.03 -3.80 10.32
N LYS A 320 16.57 -4.81 9.54
CA LYS A 320 15.64 -5.86 9.99
C LYS A 320 16.19 -6.66 11.16
N ASP A 321 17.50 -6.88 11.17
CA ASP A 321 18.19 -7.72 12.15
C ASP A 321 18.66 -6.92 13.38
N ARG A 322 18.86 -5.59 13.24
CA ARG A 322 19.43 -4.70 14.26
C ARG A 322 18.41 -4.13 15.25
N LEU A 323 17.15 -3.87 14.84
CA LEU A 323 16.11 -3.36 15.74
C LEU A 323 15.85 -4.29 16.95
N SER A 324 16.08 -5.59 16.78
CA SER A 324 16.01 -6.59 17.85
C SER A 324 17.03 -6.39 18.99
N ARG A 325 18.10 -5.62 18.76
CA ARG A 325 19.24 -5.46 19.70
C ARG A 325 19.11 -4.27 20.65
N PHE A 326 18.15 -3.36 20.43
CA PHE A 326 18.03 -2.09 21.19
C PHE A 326 17.22 -2.19 22.50
N GLY A 327 17.38 -3.24 23.31
CA GLY A 327 16.89 -3.23 24.71
C GLY A 327 15.37 -3.46 24.89
N ASN A 328 14.77 -2.89 25.96
CA ASN A 328 13.44 -3.25 26.50
C ASN A 328 12.28 -2.99 25.50
N PRO A 329 11.48 -4.00 25.11
CA PRO A 329 10.33 -3.84 24.20
C PRO A 329 9.26 -2.83 24.65
N ALA A 330 9.16 -2.52 25.95
CA ALA A 330 8.18 -1.57 26.48
C ALA A 330 8.45 -0.10 26.09
N GLU A 331 9.63 0.21 25.56
CA GLU A 331 10.07 1.55 25.13
C GLU A 331 10.18 1.66 23.60
N GLY A 332 9.36 0.89 22.86
CA GLY A 332 9.44 0.70 21.41
C GLY A 332 9.51 1.98 20.58
N HIS A 333 8.75 3.03 20.93
CA HIS A 333 8.71 4.33 20.24
C HIS A 333 10.08 4.99 20.12
N ASP A 334 10.88 4.91 21.18
CA ASP A 334 12.24 5.46 21.23
C ASP A 334 13.15 4.68 20.27
N LYS A 335 12.93 3.36 20.09
CA LYS A 335 13.70 2.52 19.15
C LYS A 335 13.34 2.75 17.70
N VAL A 336 12.05 2.93 17.41
CA VAL A 336 11.56 3.20 16.06
C VAL A 336 12.06 4.56 15.61
N PHE A 337 11.87 5.59 16.45
CA PHE A 337 12.41 6.92 16.19
C PHE A 337 13.93 6.88 15.95
N ARG A 338 14.70 6.21 16.82
CA ARG A 338 16.17 6.07 16.67
C ARG A 338 16.57 5.26 15.45
N GLY A 339 15.83 4.20 15.12
CA GLY A 339 16.07 3.40 13.92
C GLY A 339 15.85 4.22 12.65
N ILE A 340 14.82 5.06 12.64
CA ILE A 340 14.50 5.97 11.53
C ILE A 340 15.53 7.09 11.43
N SER A 341 15.85 7.78 12.53
CA SER A 341 16.90 8.80 12.55
C SER A 341 18.27 8.21 12.19
N SER A 342 18.59 7.00 12.66
CA SER A 342 19.84 6.31 12.31
C SER A 342 19.89 5.85 10.86
N ALA A 343 18.74 5.52 10.25
CA ALA A 343 18.65 5.16 8.83
C ALA A 343 18.70 6.40 7.91
N LEU A 344 18.13 7.52 8.37
CA LEU A 344 18.22 8.81 7.69
C LEU A 344 19.63 9.42 7.75
N TYR A 345 20.38 9.14 8.83
CA TYR A 345 21.59 9.92 9.16
C TYR A 345 22.87 9.14 9.46
N SER A 346 22.88 7.81 9.32
CA SER A 346 24.04 6.98 9.65
C SER A 346 24.57 7.26 11.06
N TRP A 347 23.85 6.72 12.05
CA TRP A 347 24.12 6.78 13.50
C TRP A 347 24.06 8.19 14.12
N SER A 348 23.91 8.22 15.44
CA SER A 348 23.53 9.40 16.25
C SER A 348 24.13 10.71 15.74
N PRO A 349 23.30 11.73 15.46
CA PRO A 349 23.78 13.00 14.94
C PRO A 349 24.78 13.60 15.94
N PRO A 350 25.95 14.06 15.48
CA PRO A 350 26.91 14.70 16.37
C PRO A 350 26.34 16.00 16.91
N SER A 351 26.72 16.34 18.13
CA SER A 351 26.53 17.70 18.60
C SER A 351 27.34 18.66 17.75
N ARG A 352 26.88 19.91 17.66
CA ARG A 352 27.63 20.99 17.02
C ARG A 352 29.04 21.09 17.57
N ASP A 353 29.20 20.96 18.89
CA ASP A 353 30.50 20.99 19.57
C ASP A 353 31.43 19.86 19.10
N ALA A 354 30.89 18.66 18.86
CA ALA A 354 31.68 17.54 18.35
C ALA A 354 32.19 17.82 16.94
N ILE A 355 31.36 18.44 16.09
CA ILE A 355 31.75 18.77 14.72
C ILE A 355 32.79 19.90 14.69
N GLU A 356 32.60 20.94 15.49
CA GLU A 356 33.55 22.05 15.59
C GLU A 356 34.92 21.57 16.10
N ALA A 357 34.93 20.62 17.04
CA ALA A 357 36.15 19.98 17.51
C ALA A 357 36.84 19.14 16.43
N VAL A 358 36.08 18.37 15.64
CA VAL A 358 36.63 17.62 14.49
C VAL A 358 37.21 18.57 13.46
N ALA A 359 36.49 19.62 13.08
CA ALA A 359 36.94 20.62 12.11
C ALA A 359 38.21 21.35 12.60
N SER A 360 38.28 21.67 13.89
CA SER A 360 39.47 22.28 14.50
C SER A 360 40.66 21.32 14.50
N PHE A 361 40.45 20.03 14.81
CA PHE A 361 41.49 19.02 14.78
C PHE A 361 42.04 18.79 13.37
N THR A 362 41.16 18.80 12.36
CA THR A 362 41.55 18.57 10.97
C THR A 362 42.24 19.80 10.37
N GLY A 363 41.77 21.01 10.68
CA GLY A 363 42.41 22.29 10.38
C GLY A 363 42.19 22.77 8.94
N ASP A 364 40.94 22.84 8.48
CA ASP A 364 40.50 23.17 7.10
C ASP A 364 40.89 22.12 6.02
N ALA A 365 41.23 20.90 6.45
CA ALA A 365 41.73 19.84 5.59
C ALA A 365 40.66 19.09 4.78
N VAL A 366 41.12 18.37 3.76
CA VAL A 366 40.33 17.42 2.99
C VAL A 366 40.30 16.07 3.72
N LEU A 367 39.11 15.58 4.06
CA LEU A 367 38.95 14.27 4.71
C LEU A 367 38.72 13.19 3.65
N HIS A 368 39.36 12.04 3.84
CA HIS A 368 39.11 10.85 3.05
C HIS A 368 38.27 9.90 3.89
N SER A 369 36.98 9.81 3.52
CA SER A 369 36.02 8.94 4.21
C SER A 369 36.14 7.52 3.68
N PHE A 370 36.29 6.55 4.59
CA PHE A 370 36.32 5.12 4.28
C PHE A 370 35.38 4.37 5.23
N GLY A 371 34.35 3.72 4.67
CA GLY A 371 33.40 2.88 5.40
C GLY A 371 32.03 3.53 5.67
N ALA A 372 30.98 2.72 5.42
CA ALA A 372 29.55 2.88 5.67
C ALA A 372 28.86 4.23 5.37
N GLY A 373 28.20 4.25 4.19
CA GLY A 373 27.00 5.06 3.92
C GLY A 373 27.29 6.50 3.52
N THR A 374 27.37 6.76 2.21
CA THR A 374 27.37 8.12 1.69
C THR A 374 26.14 8.88 2.18
N GLY A 375 26.34 10.05 2.76
CA GLY A 375 25.32 11.09 2.67
C GLY A 375 25.48 12.16 3.72
N TYR A 376 25.21 11.83 4.98
CA TYR A 376 24.85 12.86 5.93
C TYR A 376 26.04 13.51 6.64
N TRP A 377 26.99 12.73 7.15
CA TRP A 377 28.21 13.28 7.76
C TRP A 377 29.02 14.06 6.74
N GLU A 378 29.15 13.52 5.51
CA GLU A 378 29.80 14.20 4.40
C GLU A 378 29.10 15.51 4.04
N TRP A 379 27.77 15.47 3.88
CA TRP A 379 26.97 16.67 3.60
C TRP A 379 27.09 17.69 4.73
N LEU A 380 26.98 17.28 5.98
CA LEU A 380 26.95 18.19 7.13
C LEU A 380 28.29 18.90 7.30
N LEU A 381 29.39 18.14 7.28
CA LEU A 381 30.75 18.66 7.35
C LEU A 381 31.06 19.60 6.16
N ALA A 382 30.63 19.26 4.95
CA ALA A 382 30.83 20.09 3.76
C ALA A 382 29.96 21.35 3.75
N ARG A 383 28.67 21.22 4.08
CA ARG A 383 27.66 22.27 3.96
C ARG A 383 27.78 23.31 5.05
N HIS A 384 28.05 22.89 6.28
CA HIS A 384 27.98 23.76 7.45
C HIS A 384 29.35 24.14 8.01
N PHE A 385 30.38 23.33 7.75
CA PHE A 385 31.71 23.52 8.33
C PHE A 385 32.81 23.66 7.28
N GLY A 386 32.46 23.74 6.00
CA GLY A 386 33.41 23.97 4.90
C GLY A 386 34.45 22.85 4.72
N THR A 387 34.26 21.71 5.39
CA THR A 387 35.20 20.60 5.37
C THR A 387 34.91 19.73 4.16
N ARG A 388 35.84 19.69 3.20
CA ARG A 388 35.66 18.90 1.97
C ARG A 388 35.96 17.43 2.25
N ILE A 389 35.00 16.56 1.96
CA ILE A 389 35.20 15.11 2.04
C ILE A 389 35.40 14.56 0.63
N LEU A 390 36.52 13.88 0.40
CA LEU A 390 36.77 13.06 -0.78
C LEU A 390 36.45 11.61 -0.41
N ALA A 391 35.42 11.04 -1.01
CA ALA A 391 35.23 9.59 -0.95
C ALA A 391 36.34 8.94 -1.76
N GLY A 392 37.08 8.00 -1.16
CA GLY A 392 38.27 7.38 -1.75
C GLY A 392 38.05 6.45 -2.96
N ASP A 393 36.85 6.43 -3.55
CA ASP A 393 36.56 5.64 -4.75
C ASP A 393 35.80 6.45 -5.81
N GLN A 394 36.23 6.34 -7.07
CA GLN A 394 35.56 6.92 -8.25
C GLN A 394 34.25 6.20 -8.62
N VAL A 395 33.86 5.13 -7.92
CA VAL A 395 32.62 4.36 -8.21
C VAL A 395 31.44 4.73 -7.29
N LEU A 396 31.53 5.76 -6.45
CA LEU A 396 30.34 6.27 -5.74
C LEU A 396 29.49 7.26 -6.57
N ARG A 397 29.47 7.09 -7.90
CA ARG A 397 28.26 7.38 -8.69
C ARG A 397 27.51 6.08 -8.89
N HIS A 398 26.54 5.85 -8.02
CA HIS A 398 25.49 4.85 -8.19
C HIS A 398 26.00 3.42 -8.42
N ARG A 399 26.40 2.72 -7.37
CA ARG A 399 26.00 1.31 -7.17
C ARG A 399 26.49 0.78 -5.83
N TYR A 400 25.53 0.21 -5.12
CA TYR A 400 25.66 -0.84 -4.12
C TYR A 400 26.87 -1.75 -4.32
N VAL A 401 27.66 -1.93 -3.27
CA VAL A 401 28.31 -3.21 -2.99
C VAL A 401 27.94 -3.58 -1.56
N ASP A 402 27.50 -4.82 -1.34
CA ASP A 402 27.41 -5.43 -0.02
C ASP A 402 28.68 -5.07 0.79
N MET A 403 28.62 -4.97 2.12
CA MET A 403 29.84 -4.90 2.97
C MET A 403 30.73 -6.15 2.87
N VAL A 404 30.55 -6.97 1.83
CA VAL A 404 31.42 -8.06 1.42
C VAL A 404 32.28 -7.58 0.26
N VAL A 405 33.40 -6.97 0.64
CA VAL A 405 34.65 -6.87 -0.14
C VAL A 405 34.67 -5.91 -1.33
N GLU A 406 35.01 -4.65 -1.06
CA GLU A 406 35.90 -3.88 -1.94
C GLU A 406 37.24 -3.66 -1.21
N ASP A 407 38.35 -3.74 -1.94
CA ASP A 407 39.71 -3.76 -1.38
C ASP A 407 40.18 -2.34 -1.01
N TYR A 408 39.80 -1.86 0.19
CA TYR A 408 40.38 -0.65 0.82
C TYR A 408 41.91 -0.70 0.90
N GLY A 409 42.55 -1.86 0.73
CA GLY A 409 43.99 -2.00 0.63
C GLY A 409 44.62 -1.36 -0.62
N THR A 410 43.83 -0.88 -1.58
CA THR A 410 44.32 -0.15 -2.76
C THR A 410 44.07 1.36 -2.72
N ALA A 411 43.41 1.85 -1.67
CA ALA A 411 43.11 3.28 -1.52
C ALA A 411 44.41 4.09 -1.34
N ALA A 412 44.62 5.06 -2.22
CA ALA A 412 45.73 5.99 -2.11
C ALA A 412 45.35 7.12 -1.14
N VAL A 413 46.07 7.23 -0.02
CA VAL A 413 45.98 8.36 0.91
C VAL A 413 47.19 9.27 0.67
N GLY A 414 46.91 10.49 0.20
CA GLY A 414 47.87 11.55 -0.05
C GLY A 414 48.55 12.09 1.20
N GLU A 415 49.63 12.84 0.99
CA GLU A 415 50.37 13.50 2.06
C GLU A 415 49.55 14.70 2.58
N GLY A 416 49.15 14.66 3.85
CA GLY A 416 48.30 15.68 4.48
C GLY A 416 46.80 15.38 4.51
N GLU A 417 46.37 14.27 3.89
CA GLU A 417 44.98 13.82 3.96
C GLU A 417 44.66 13.26 5.35
N VAL A 418 43.45 13.55 5.83
CA VAL A 418 42.95 12.98 7.09
C VAL A 418 42.05 11.79 6.75
N VAL A 419 42.30 10.65 7.39
CA VAL A 419 41.44 9.48 7.24
C VAL A 419 40.29 9.58 8.22
N PHE A 420 39.07 9.47 7.72
CA PHE A 420 37.84 9.47 8.52
C PHE A 420 37.17 8.09 8.44
N LEU A 421 37.02 7.43 9.58
CA LEU A 421 36.38 6.12 9.71
C LEU A 421 35.15 6.24 10.61
N ALA A 422 33.95 6.05 10.04
CA ALA A 422 32.71 6.10 10.81
C ALA A 422 32.47 4.85 11.65
N TRP A 423 32.98 3.68 11.22
CA TRP A 423 32.90 2.41 11.97
C TRP A 423 33.84 1.33 11.40
N ILE A 424 34.34 0.39 12.22
CA ILE A 424 35.11 -0.79 11.78
C ILE A 424 34.29 -2.05 12.12
N PRO A 425 33.66 -2.74 11.15
CA PRO A 425 32.89 -3.96 11.45
C PRO A 425 33.81 -5.10 11.91
N GLN A 426 33.22 -6.16 12.48
CA GLN A 426 33.97 -7.38 12.80
C GLN A 426 34.44 -8.08 11.51
N GLY A 427 35.72 -8.47 11.44
CA GLY A 427 36.27 -9.33 10.39
C GLY A 427 36.97 -8.63 9.22
N VAL A 428 37.68 -7.51 9.42
CA VAL A 428 38.19 -6.70 8.29
C VAL A 428 39.71 -6.61 8.24
N ASP A 429 40.33 -7.58 7.56
CA ASP A 429 41.74 -7.50 7.14
C ASP A 429 42.00 -6.29 6.22
N VAL A 430 40.96 -5.79 5.56
CA VAL A 430 41.03 -4.73 4.54
C VAL A 430 41.21 -3.32 5.16
N VAL A 431 40.49 -2.98 6.23
CA VAL A 431 40.73 -1.74 7.00
C VAL A 431 42.12 -1.76 7.63
N MET A 432 42.60 -2.94 8.03
CA MET A 432 43.97 -3.12 8.51
C MET A 432 45.01 -2.85 7.44
N ASN A 433 44.76 -3.21 6.18
CA ASN A 433 45.63 -2.87 5.08
C ASN A 433 45.67 -1.37 4.79
N LEU A 434 44.54 -0.67 4.86
CA LEU A 434 44.47 0.79 4.77
C LEU A 434 45.28 1.45 5.91
N LEU A 435 45.01 1.07 7.17
CA LEU A 435 45.67 1.65 8.35
C LEU A 435 47.19 1.43 8.36
N ARG A 436 47.70 0.34 7.75
CA ARG A 436 49.13 0.06 7.61
C ARG A 436 49.82 0.93 6.54
N GLN A 437 49.08 1.48 5.59
CA GLN A 437 49.62 2.35 4.53
C GLN A 437 49.75 3.81 4.97
N LEU A 438 49.20 4.16 6.13
CA LEU A 438 49.27 5.50 6.67
C LEU A 438 50.70 5.87 7.08
N ARG A 439 51.11 7.08 6.71
CA ARG A 439 52.45 7.64 6.95
C ARG A 439 52.52 8.27 8.35
N GLU A 440 53.73 8.35 8.89
CA GLU A 440 54.02 9.04 10.16
C GLU A 440 53.46 10.48 10.15
N GLY A 441 52.81 10.90 11.24
CA GLY A 441 52.20 12.22 11.36
C GLY A 441 50.81 12.40 10.72
N GLN A 442 50.27 11.39 10.02
CA GLN A 442 48.90 11.46 9.49
C GLN A 442 47.84 11.46 10.61
N LYS A 443 46.74 12.18 10.37
CA LYS A 443 45.60 12.29 11.29
C LYS A 443 44.54 11.24 10.95
N LEU A 444 43.97 10.63 11.98
CA LEU A 444 42.89 9.66 11.88
C LEU A 444 41.75 10.07 12.80
N VAL A 445 40.55 10.17 12.25
CA VAL A 445 39.30 10.42 12.99
C VAL A 445 38.47 9.15 12.96
N ILE A 446 38.08 8.68 14.14
CA ILE A 446 37.24 7.48 14.30
C ILE A 446 35.98 7.87 15.06
N VAL A 447 34.81 7.54 14.50
CA VAL A 447 33.53 7.65 15.22
C VAL A 447 33.23 6.29 15.87
N GLY A 448 33.10 6.26 17.20
CA GLY A 448 32.87 5.05 17.98
C GLY A 448 33.72 4.97 19.25
N GLN A 449 33.53 3.91 20.04
CA GLN A 449 34.17 3.78 21.35
C GLN A 449 35.69 3.56 21.24
N GLY A 450 36.45 4.41 21.94
CA GLY A 450 37.88 4.23 22.17
C GLY A 450 38.21 3.11 23.17
N PRO A 451 39.51 2.86 23.44
CA PRO A 451 39.97 1.94 24.49
C PRO A 451 39.24 2.17 25.82
N ASP A 452 38.69 1.11 26.43
CA ASP A 452 38.35 1.20 27.85
C ASP A 452 39.60 1.04 28.73
N ASP A 453 39.48 1.34 30.03
CA ASP A 453 40.59 1.29 31.01
C ASP A 453 41.24 -0.11 31.13
N THR A 454 40.64 -1.13 30.52
CA THR A 454 41.12 -2.51 30.51
C THR A 454 41.73 -2.94 29.17
N GLY A 455 41.75 -2.06 28.17
CA GLY A 455 42.27 -2.36 26.84
C GLY A 455 41.44 -3.38 26.05
N LYS A 456 40.16 -3.57 26.40
CA LYS A 456 39.27 -4.48 25.68
C LYS A 456 38.52 -3.74 24.58
N ALA A 457 38.39 -4.39 23.42
CA ALA A 457 37.64 -3.87 22.29
C ALA A 457 36.16 -3.68 22.69
N ARG A 458 35.66 -2.46 22.58
CA ARG A 458 34.22 -2.23 22.69
C ARG A 458 33.61 -2.12 21.30
N ILE A 459 32.84 -3.17 20.98
CA ILE A 459 31.77 -3.30 19.99
C ILE A 459 32.19 -3.13 18.50
N CYS A 460 33.30 -2.45 18.20
CA CYS A 460 33.51 -1.84 16.88
C CYS A 460 34.91 -2.06 16.28
N ALA A 461 35.65 -3.10 16.70
CA ALA A 461 36.91 -3.52 16.08
C ALA A 461 37.24 -4.96 16.47
N THR A 462 38.06 -5.65 15.68
CA THR A 462 38.73 -6.89 16.14
C THR A 462 39.83 -6.54 17.14
N ASP A 463 40.18 -7.48 18.02
CA ASP A 463 41.28 -7.29 18.98
C ASP A 463 42.60 -6.91 18.27
N ASP A 464 42.84 -7.46 17.08
CA ASP A 464 44.02 -7.17 16.26
C ASP A 464 44.04 -5.73 15.73
N ALA A 465 42.89 -5.22 15.26
CA ALA A 465 42.78 -3.85 14.80
C ALA A 465 43.00 -2.85 15.94
N PHE A 466 42.47 -3.20 17.11
CA PHE A 466 42.68 -2.42 18.31
C PHE A 466 44.14 -2.40 18.76
N GLN A 467 44.82 -3.56 18.83
CA GLN A 467 46.23 -3.62 19.21
C GLN A 467 47.12 -2.80 18.26
N PHE A 468 46.82 -2.83 16.96
CA PHE A 468 47.54 -2.00 16.00
C PHE A 468 47.30 -0.50 16.23
N LEU A 469 46.05 -0.07 16.44
CA LEU A 469 45.76 1.34 16.76
C LEU A 469 46.50 1.79 18.03
N ALA A 470 46.49 0.96 19.08
CA ALA A 470 47.14 1.27 20.35
C ALA A 470 48.68 1.34 20.26
N THR A 471 49.29 0.53 19.40
CA THR A 471 50.76 0.49 19.22
C THR A 471 51.26 1.56 18.27
N ALA A 472 50.48 1.86 17.24
CA ALA A 472 50.97 2.58 16.07
C ALA A 472 50.35 3.98 15.94
N PHE A 473 49.33 4.30 16.74
CA PHE A 473 48.78 5.64 16.86
C PHE A 473 48.89 6.15 18.31
N LYS A 474 48.77 7.46 18.46
CA LYS A 474 48.72 8.18 19.73
C LYS A 474 47.37 8.90 19.82
N PRO A 475 46.59 8.71 20.91
CA PRO A 475 45.36 9.45 21.11
C PRO A 475 45.67 10.94 21.27
N ALA A 476 44.92 11.76 20.56
CA ALA A 476 45.02 13.23 20.56
C ALA A 476 43.83 13.88 21.27
N GLY A 477 42.69 13.20 21.35
CA GLY A 477 41.51 13.68 22.05
C GLY A 477 40.34 12.71 21.93
N ASN A 478 39.33 12.94 22.76
CA ASN A 478 38.05 12.27 22.70
C ASN A 478 36.94 13.32 22.87
N VAL A 479 35.95 13.31 21.99
CA VAL A 479 34.82 14.24 22.03
C VAL A 479 33.53 13.44 22.18
N PRO A 480 32.79 13.61 23.29
CA PRO A 480 31.56 12.86 23.48
C PRO A 480 30.51 13.28 22.46
N LEU A 481 29.91 12.30 21.78
CA LEU A 481 28.63 12.53 21.11
C LEU A 481 27.59 12.66 22.23
N GLY A 482 26.66 13.62 22.14
CA GLY A 482 25.74 13.96 23.22
C GLY A 482 25.10 12.73 23.92
N TYR A 483 24.95 12.80 25.24
CA TYR A 483 24.56 11.65 26.08
C TYR A 483 23.20 11.05 25.67
N TYR A 484 23.23 9.94 24.96
CA TYR A 484 22.10 9.01 24.91
C TYR A 484 22.27 7.91 25.95
N SER A 485 21.16 7.51 26.57
CA SER A 485 21.07 6.73 27.81
C SER A 485 21.63 5.29 27.77
N TYR A 486 22.24 4.82 26.68
CA TYR A 486 22.62 3.40 26.58
C TYR A 486 23.77 3.04 25.62
N ILE A 487 24.28 3.97 24.81
CA ILE A 487 25.58 3.82 24.14
C ILE A 487 26.30 5.15 24.30
N ARG A 488 27.43 5.15 25.02
CA ARG A 488 28.37 6.28 25.00
C ARG A 488 29.19 6.14 23.73
N ASP A 489 28.80 6.83 22.67
CA ASP A 489 29.65 6.95 21.49
C ASP A 489 30.43 8.26 21.54
N ASP A 490 31.61 8.20 20.96
CA ASP A 490 32.68 9.16 21.14
C ASP A 490 33.33 9.38 19.77
N VAL A 491 33.78 10.60 19.49
CA VAL A 491 34.66 10.87 18.36
C VAL A 491 36.10 10.83 18.86
N CYS A 492 36.80 9.77 18.48
CA CYS A 492 38.18 9.56 18.87
C CYS A 492 39.13 10.15 17.82
N LEU A 493 40.08 10.98 18.28
CA LEU A 493 41.04 11.67 17.44
C LEU A 493 42.43 11.06 17.67
N TYR A 494 43.11 10.67 16.59
CA TYR A 494 44.40 9.97 16.65
C TYR A 494 45.44 10.58 15.72
N LEU A 495 46.71 10.47 16.13
CA LEU A 495 47.89 10.81 15.34
C LEU A 495 48.74 9.56 15.12
N ARG A 496 49.17 9.29 13.89
CA ARG A 496 50.10 8.20 13.59
C ARG A 496 51.45 8.49 14.25
N ARG A 497 51.98 7.51 14.99
CA ARG A 497 53.31 7.60 15.65
C ARG A 497 54.44 7.60 14.66
#